data_AF-A0A336JQP9-F1
#
_entry.id   AF-A0A336JQP9-F1
#
_cell.length_a   1.000
_cell.length_b   1.000
_cell.length_c   1.000
_cell.angle_alpha   90.00
_cell.angle_beta   90.00
_cell.angle_gamma   90.00
#
_symmetry.space_group_name_H-M   'P 1'
#
loop_
_entity.id
_entity.type
_entity.pdbx_description
1 polymer ?
#
loop_
_entity_poly.entity_id
_entity_poly.type
_entity_poly.pdbx_seq_one_letter_code
_entity_poly.pdbx_strand_id
1 'polypeptide(L)'
;MAGKPMIALALLTPLLWGPAASAQDVPGIEICTVEKTMERRTSCLQSNVDFLHRSLDKARLDQQQKLDAARAQIAALSAAVAALQKQLADLQAAQKPAKTEPAAAKDAPAAKDAPPPQSDAKK
;
A
#
# COMPACT_ATOMS: atom_id res chain seq x y z
N MET A 1 -13.89 -27.16 5.30
CA MET A 1 -14.27 -25.99 4.47
C MET A 1 -14.80 -24.88 5.37
N ALA A 2 -13.93 -24.13 6.03
CA ALA A 2 -14.33 -23.05 6.94
C ALA A 2 -13.25 -21.96 6.87
N GLY A 3 -13.39 -21.04 5.93
CA GLY A 3 -12.39 -19.97 5.72
C GLY A 3 -12.95 -18.75 4.99
N LYS A 4 -14.28 -18.65 4.87
CA LYS A 4 -14.96 -17.62 4.08
C LYS A 4 -15.75 -16.55 4.86
N PRO A 5 -15.94 -16.58 6.20
CA PRO A 5 -16.63 -15.46 6.86
C PRO A 5 -15.71 -14.26 7.16
N MET A 6 -14.38 -14.46 7.28
CA MET A 6 -13.47 -13.38 7.66
C MET A 6 -13.22 -12.34 6.55
N ILE A 7 -13.33 -12.72 5.27
CA ILE A 7 -13.13 -11.77 4.15
C ILE A 7 -14.34 -10.84 4.00
N ALA A 8 -15.55 -11.33 4.28
CA ALA A 8 -16.78 -10.54 4.17
C ALA A 8 -16.84 -9.40 5.21
N LEU A 9 -16.25 -9.61 6.40
CA LEU A 9 -16.25 -8.60 7.46
C LEU A 9 -15.24 -7.46 7.21
N ALA A 10 -14.17 -7.71 6.45
CA ALA A 10 -13.14 -6.73 6.12
C ALA A 10 -13.58 -5.69 5.06
N LEU A 11 -14.63 -5.98 4.29
CA LEU A 11 -15.19 -5.05 3.29
C LEU A 11 -16.24 -4.09 3.87
N LEU A 12 -16.72 -4.34 5.09
CA LEU A 12 -17.76 -3.53 5.75
C LEU A 12 -17.20 -2.45 6.68
N THR A 13 -15.92 -2.53 7.06
CA THR A 13 -15.25 -1.56 7.93
C THR A 13 -15.09 -0.14 7.37
N PRO A 14 -14.89 0.13 6.06
CA PRO A 14 -14.76 1.51 5.59
C PRO A 14 -16.10 2.28 5.57
N LEU A 15 -17.25 1.60 5.59
CA LEU A 15 -18.56 2.26 5.61
C LEU A 15 -18.91 2.88 6.97
N LEU A 16 -18.33 2.38 8.06
CA LEU A 16 -18.56 2.92 9.41
C LEU A 16 -17.66 4.14 9.72
N TRP A 17 -16.69 4.45 8.86
CA TRP A 17 -15.81 5.62 8.96
C TRP A 17 -16.18 6.68 7.91
N GLY A 18 -17.47 6.86 7.63
CA GLY A 18 -17.92 8.08 6.97
C GLY A 18 -17.43 9.29 7.77
N PRO A 19 -16.84 10.33 7.14
CA PRO A 19 -16.44 11.51 7.87
C PRO A 19 -17.68 12.07 8.56
N ALA A 20 -17.61 12.25 9.88
CA ALA A 20 -18.61 13.04 10.58
C ALA A 20 -18.70 14.37 9.83
N ALA A 21 -19.89 14.69 9.31
CA ALA A 21 -20.13 15.95 8.62
C ALA A 21 -20.10 17.09 9.65
N SER A 22 -18.89 17.43 10.13
CA SER A 22 -18.64 18.71 10.74
C SER A 22 -18.98 19.76 9.69
N ALA A 23 -19.83 20.71 10.04
CA ALA A 23 -20.02 21.88 9.19
C ALA A 23 -18.63 22.45 8.86
N GLN A 24 -18.29 22.48 7.57
CA GLN A 24 -17.06 23.14 7.14
C GLN A 24 -17.31 24.62 7.32
N ASP A 25 -16.63 25.20 8.30
CA ASP A 25 -16.76 26.62 8.56
C ASP A 25 -16.31 27.39 7.32
N VAL A 26 -17.09 28.40 6.95
CA VAL A 26 -16.80 29.24 5.80
C VAL A 26 -15.96 30.39 6.34
N PRO A 27 -14.62 30.38 6.15
CA PRO A 27 -13.74 31.29 6.88
C PRO A 27 -14.11 32.74 6.61
N GLY A 28 -14.41 33.53 7.65
CA GLY A 28 -14.75 34.95 7.50
C GLY A 28 -16.22 35.24 7.22
N ILE A 29 -17.10 34.22 7.16
CA ILE A 29 -18.54 34.43 7.01
C ILE A 29 -19.13 35.11 8.26
N GLU A 30 -18.57 34.85 9.42
CA GLU A 30 -18.86 35.50 10.69
C GLU A 30 -18.59 37.01 10.63
N ILE A 31 -17.59 37.43 9.85
CA ILE A 31 -17.27 38.86 9.66
C ILE A 31 -18.23 39.49 8.65
N CYS A 32 -18.56 38.79 7.56
CA CYS A 32 -19.47 39.33 6.55
C CYS A 32 -20.93 39.41 7.04
N THR A 33 -21.33 38.59 8.01
CA THR A 33 -22.70 38.55 8.54
C THR A 33 -22.98 39.56 9.64
N VAL A 34 -21.95 40.08 10.33
CA VAL A 34 -22.09 41.18 11.31
C VAL A 34 -22.22 42.56 10.66
N GLU A 35 -21.94 42.67 9.36
CA GLU A 35 -22.02 43.91 8.61
C GLU A 35 -23.48 44.35 8.39
N LYS A 36 -23.80 45.58 8.81
CA LYS A 36 -25.18 46.11 8.82
C LYS A 36 -25.54 46.84 7.52
N THR A 37 -24.55 47.34 6.79
CA THR A 37 -24.77 48.03 5.53
C THR A 37 -24.81 47.00 4.38
N MET A 38 -25.85 47.06 3.55
CA MET A 38 -26.07 46.04 2.51
C MET A 38 -24.94 46.06 1.46
N GLU A 39 -24.40 47.22 1.14
CA GLU A 39 -23.28 47.39 0.21
C GLU A 39 -21.99 46.72 0.73
N ARG A 40 -21.58 46.97 1.99
CA ARG A 40 -20.40 46.29 2.54
C ARG A 40 -20.63 44.81 2.73
N ARG A 41 -21.83 44.38 3.15
CA ARG A 41 -22.14 42.96 3.32
C ARG A 41 -21.97 42.21 2.00
N THR A 42 -22.48 42.78 0.90
CA THR A 42 -22.35 42.19 -0.44
C THR A 42 -20.89 42.15 -0.89
N SER A 43 -20.13 43.23 -0.69
CA SER A 43 -18.71 43.29 -1.03
C SER A 43 -17.86 42.30 -0.23
N CYS A 44 -18.12 42.15 1.08
CA CYS A 44 -17.44 41.18 1.93
C CYS A 44 -17.72 39.74 1.45
N LEU A 45 -19.00 39.41 1.23
CA LEU A 45 -19.40 38.09 0.75
C LEU A 45 -18.79 37.77 -0.62
N GLN A 46 -18.70 38.74 -1.52
CA GLN A 46 -18.06 38.55 -2.82
C GLN A 46 -16.57 38.18 -2.67
N SER A 47 -15.83 38.94 -1.86
CA SER A 47 -14.41 38.65 -1.61
C SER A 47 -14.21 37.29 -0.90
N ASN A 48 -15.16 36.89 -0.06
CA ASN A 48 -15.17 35.59 0.60
C ASN A 48 -15.34 34.45 -0.41
N VAL A 49 -16.31 34.57 -1.31
CA VAL A 49 -16.54 33.58 -2.39
C VAL A 49 -15.31 33.46 -3.29
N ASP A 50 -14.69 34.59 -3.66
CA ASP A 50 -13.46 34.58 -4.46
C ASP A 50 -12.31 33.85 -3.74
N PHE A 51 -12.15 34.06 -2.43
CA PHE A 51 -11.16 33.36 -1.62
C PHE A 51 -11.44 31.85 -1.55
N LEU A 52 -12.70 31.46 -1.33
CA LEU A 52 -13.12 30.05 -1.28
C LEU A 52 -12.88 29.36 -2.62
N HIS A 53 -13.27 29.98 -3.74
CA HIS A 53 -13.02 29.42 -5.07
C HIS A 53 -11.54 29.18 -5.31
N ARG A 54 -10.68 30.16 -5.01
CA ARG A 54 -9.22 30.01 -5.15
C ARG A 54 -8.69 28.88 -4.26
N SER A 55 -9.21 28.76 -3.04
CA SER A 55 -8.81 27.72 -2.09
C SER A 55 -9.22 26.32 -2.57
N LEU A 56 -10.45 26.19 -3.09
CA LEU A 56 -10.96 24.95 -3.67
C LEU A 56 -10.16 24.56 -4.92
N ASP A 57 -9.86 25.50 -5.81
CA ASP A 57 -9.03 25.23 -6.99
C ASP A 57 -7.63 24.77 -6.61
N LYS A 58 -7.02 25.40 -5.60
CA LYS A 58 -5.72 24.98 -5.08
C LYS A 58 -5.79 23.56 -4.50
N ALA A 59 -6.79 23.27 -3.68
CA ALA A 59 -6.99 21.93 -3.12
C ALA A 59 -7.21 20.89 -4.23
N ARG A 60 -8.00 21.22 -5.25
CA ARG A 60 -8.24 20.36 -6.41
C ARG A 60 -6.95 20.05 -7.16
N LEU A 61 -6.14 21.06 -7.44
CA LEU A 61 -4.86 20.87 -8.14
C LEU A 61 -3.88 20.02 -7.33
N ASP A 62 -3.75 20.27 -6.02
CA ASP A 62 -2.90 19.48 -5.13
C ASP A 62 -3.34 18.00 -5.10
N GLN A 63 -4.65 17.74 -5.03
CA GLN A 63 -5.19 16.38 -5.08
C GLN A 63 -4.93 15.70 -6.43
N GLN A 64 -5.10 16.42 -7.55
CA GLN A 64 -4.80 15.88 -8.87
C GLN A 64 -3.31 15.52 -9.00
N GLN A 65 -2.41 16.39 -8.54
CA GLN A 65 -0.97 16.10 -8.53
C GLN A 65 -0.64 14.86 -7.71
N LYS A 66 -1.26 14.68 -6.54
CA LYS A 66 -1.09 13.48 -5.71
C LYS A 66 -1.60 12.22 -6.42
N LEU A 67 -2.75 12.30 -7.08
CA LEU A 67 -3.29 11.18 -7.85
C LEU A 67 -2.38 10.80 -9.02
N ASP A 68 -1.83 11.77 -9.73
CA ASP A 68 -0.93 11.51 -10.86
C ASP A 68 0.41 10.93 -10.39
N ALA A 69 0.96 11.43 -9.28
CA ALA A 69 2.14 10.85 -8.65
C ALA A 69 1.89 9.39 -8.20
N ALA A 70 0.73 9.11 -7.59
CA ALA A 70 0.35 7.76 -7.20
C ALA A 70 0.18 6.83 -8.41
N ARG A 71 -0.43 7.31 -9.50
CA ARG A 71 -0.54 6.56 -10.77
C ARG A 71 0.83 6.21 -11.34
N ALA A 72 1.78 7.14 -11.32
CA ALA A 72 3.14 6.89 -11.77
C ALA A 72 3.85 5.83 -10.90
N GLN A 73 3.67 5.88 -9.58
CA GLN A 73 4.19 4.86 -8.67
C GLN A 73 3.58 3.48 -8.94
N ILE A 74 2.27 3.40 -9.16
CA ILE A 74 1.59 2.15 -9.53
C ILE A 74 2.18 1.58 -10.83
N ALA A 75 2.40 2.42 -11.84
CA ALA A 75 3.00 1.98 -13.10
C ALA A 75 4.41 1.42 -12.88
N ALA A 76 5.27 2.12 -12.13
CA ALA A 76 6.61 1.66 -11.80
C ALA A 76 6.61 0.33 -11.02
N LEU A 77 5.76 0.22 -10.00
CA LEU A 77 5.61 -1.02 -9.21
C LEU A 77 5.10 -2.17 -10.07
N SER A 78 4.14 -1.94 -10.97
CA SER A 78 3.63 -2.97 -11.87
C SER A 78 4.71 -3.49 -12.83
N ALA A 79 5.57 -2.61 -13.33
CA ALA A 79 6.71 -2.99 -14.17
C ALA A 79 7.74 -3.80 -13.38
N ALA A 80 8.03 -3.42 -12.14
CA ALA A 80 8.92 -4.18 -11.26
C ALA A 80 8.37 -5.57 -10.95
N VAL A 81 7.07 -5.69 -10.66
CA VAL A 81 6.41 -6.99 -10.45
C VAL A 81 6.50 -7.85 -11.70
N ALA A 82 6.26 -7.30 -12.89
CA ALA A 82 6.38 -8.05 -14.15
C ALA A 82 7.83 -8.52 -14.40
N ALA A 83 8.83 -7.69 -14.07
CA ALA A 83 10.24 -8.06 -14.18
C ALA A 83 10.61 -9.19 -13.19
N LEU A 84 10.17 -9.10 -11.94
CA LEU A 84 10.39 -10.14 -10.94
C LEU A 84 9.68 -11.46 -11.32
N GLN A 85 8.46 -11.39 -11.86
CA GLN A 85 7.76 -12.57 -12.37
C GLN A 85 8.53 -13.27 -13.49
N LYS A 86 9.16 -12.51 -14.40
CA LYS A 86 10.05 -13.08 -15.43
C LYS A 86 11.27 -13.76 -14.82
N GLN A 87 11.97 -13.09 -13.90
CA GLN A 87 13.11 -13.68 -13.21
C GLN A 87 12.75 -14.97 -12.47
N LEU A 88 11.58 -15.03 -11.82
CA LEU A 88 11.09 -16.26 -11.18
C LEU A 88 10.82 -17.36 -12.21
N ALA A 89 10.23 -17.04 -13.37
CA ALA A 89 10.01 -18.00 -14.43
C ALA A 89 11.33 -18.54 -14.99
N ASP A 90 12.32 -17.67 -15.21
CA ASP A 90 13.65 -18.05 -15.71
C ASP A 90 14.39 -18.95 -14.70
N LEU A 91 14.35 -18.61 -13.41
CA LEU A 91 14.95 -19.43 -12.35
C LEU A 91 14.24 -20.78 -12.17
N GLN A 92 12.91 -20.82 -12.29
CA GLN A 92 12.16 -22.09 -12.27
C GLN A 92 12.46 -22.95 -13.49
N ALA A 93 12.65 -22.34 -14.67
CA ALA A 93 13.06 -23.05 -15.88
C ALA A 93 14.49 -23.62 -15.74
N ALA A 94 15.42 -22.84 -15.17
CA ALA A 94 16.79 -23.28 -14.90
C ALA A 94 16.88 -24.36 -13.81
N GLN A 95 15.95 -24.37 -12.85
CA GLN A 95 15.86 -25.36 -11.77
C GLN A 95 15.10 -26.64 -12.16
N LYS A 96 14.61 -26.80 -13.39
CA LYS A 96 14.16 -28.12 -13.86
C LYS A 96 15.41 -28.92 -14.23
N PRO A 97 15.94 -29.82 -13.37
CA PRO A 97 16.93 -30.77 -13.84
C PRO A 97 16.28 -31.58 -14.96
N ALA A 98 17.04 -31.79 -16.03
CA ALA A 98 16.85 -32.96 -16.87
C ALA A 98 16.67 -34.15 -15.93
N LYS A 99 15.48 -34.76 -15.94
CA LYS A 99 15.29 -36.13 -15.47
C LYS A 99 16.11 -37.00 -16.44
N THR A 100 17.42 -37.02 -16.24
CA THR A 100 18.27 -38.10 -16.68
C THR A 100 18.07 -39.19 -15.64
N GLU A 101 17.36 -40.24 -16.02
CA GLU A 101 17.57 -41.56 -15.42
C GLU A 101 19.07 -41.84 -15.39
N PRO A 102 19.59 -42.31 -14.25
CA PRO A 102 20.22 -43.62 -14.34
C PRO A 102 19.54 -44.65 -13.46
N ALA A 103 19.44 -45.82 -14.06
CA ALA A 103 19.06 -47.12 -13.55
C ALA A 103 19.35 -47.39 -12.06
N ALA A 104 18.42 -48.15 -11.49
CA ALA A 104 18.59 -48.92 -10.28
C ALA A 104 19.88 -49.76 -10.28
N ALA A 105 20.53 -49.83 -9.12
CA ALA A 105 20.68 -51.04 -8.31
C ALA A 105 22.07 -51.16 -7.66
N LYS A 106 22.05 -51.43 -6.34
CA LYS A 106 22.98 -52.30 -5.57
C LYS A 106 24.38 -51.69 -5.28
N ASP A 107 24.93 -51.68 -4.06
CA ASP A 107 24.74 -52.45 -2.84
C ASP A 107 25.19 -51.62 -1.61
N ALA A 108 24.59 -51.89 -0.45
CA ALA A 108 25.22 -51.67 0.86
C ALA A 108 25.71 -53.03 1.39
N PRO A 109 26.81 -53.10 2.15
CA PRO A 109 26.69 -53.15 3.62
C PRO A 109 27.74 -52.27 4.34
N ALA A 110 27.39 -51.56 5.42
CA ALA A 110 27.55 -51.94 6.84
C ALA A 110 29.02 -52.17 7.25
N ALA A 111 29.61 -51.68 8.35
CA ALA A 111 29.11 -51.09 9.59
C ALA A 111 30.32 -50.53 10.39
N LYS A 112 30.04 -49.65 11.37
CA LYS A 112 30.78 -49.41 12.66
C LYS A 112 32.20 -48.82 12.48
N ASP A 113 32.61 -47.76 13.17
CA ASP A 113 32.68 -47.58 14.62
C ASP A 113 32.60 -46.10 15.03
N ALA A 114 32.06 -45.86 16.21
CA ALA A 114 32.08 -44.59 16.94
C ALA A 114 32.79 -44.81 18.32
N PRO A 115 33.25 -43.74 18.99
CA PRO A 115 34.54 -43.56 19.72
C PRO A 115 34.43 -43.95 21.23
N PRO A 116 35.33 -43.61 22.21
CA PRO A 116 36.46 -42.65 22.30
C PRO A 116 37.66 -43.18 23.20
N PRO A 117 38.56 -42.40 23.89
CA PRO A 117 38.31 -41.32 24.87
C PRO A 117 39.27 -40.09 24.82
N GLN A 118 38.93 -39.12 25.69
CA GLN A 118 39.42 -37.74 25.89
C GLN A 118 40.84 -37.60 26.48
N SER A 119 41.44 -36.40 26.31
CA SER A 119 42.32 -35.63 27.23
C SER A 119 42.94 -34.46 26.40
N ASP A 120 43.09 -33.18 26.78
CA ASP A 120 43.43 -32.55 28.05
C ASP A 120 43.14 -31.02 28.13
N ALA A 121 43.01 -30.56 29.37
CA ALA A 121 43.51 -29.33 30.00
C ALA A 121 43.14 -27.90 29.49
N LYS A 122 42.18 -27.35 30.22
CA LYS A 122 42.06 -26.00 30.81
C LYS A 122 43.37 -25.18 30.94
N LYS A 123 43.36 -23.93 30.43
CA LYS A 123 43.93 -22.75 31.09
C LYS A 123 43.16 -21.49 30.69
#